data_AF-A0A1E8Q3K9-F1
#
_entry.id   AF-A0A1E8Q3K9-F1
#
_cell.length_a   1.000
_cell.length_b   1.000
_cell.length_c   1.000
_cell.angle_alpha   90.00
_cell.angle_beta   90.00
_cell.angle_gamma   90.00
#
_symmetry.space_group_name_H-M   'P 1'
#
loop_
_entity.id
_entity.type
_entity.pdbx_description
1 polymer ?
#
loop_
_entity_poly.entity_id
_entity_poly.type
_entity_poly.pdbx_seq_one_letter_code
_entity_poly.pdbx_strand_id
1 'polypeptide(L)'
;MGVKDDVKADLREAYPGFSRSDIEKILEMLRQAPAGHAGSSVGAALEPVFPQASSRLVSASDGDRTSYLIALKGACVAALQSWPDGSDAKPDLSRIETFVDDVEGDG
;
A
#
# COMPACT_ATOMS: atom_id res chain seq x y z
N MET A 1 -0.17 18.04 3.71
CA MET A 1 0.40 16.79 3.18
C MET A 1 -0.49 15.69 3.69
N GLY A 2 -1.14 14.96 2.79
CA GLY A 2 -2.09 13.91 3.16
C GLY A 2 -1.43 12.54 3.18
N VAL A 3 -2.03 11.62 3.92
CA VAL A 3 -1.61 10.21 4.01
C VAL A 3 -1.50 9.54 2.63
N LYS A 4 -2.25 10.00 1.64
CA LYS A 4 -2.16 9.54 0.24
C LYS A 4 -0.86 9.92 -0.44
N ASP A 5 -0.40 11.17 -0.26
CA ASP A 5 0.86 11.64 -0.85
C ASP A 5 2.04 10.86 -0.27
N ASP A 6 1.91 10.51 1.00
CA ASP A 6 2.85 9.67 1.72
C ASP A 6 2.91 8.26 1.13
N VAL A 7 1.77 7.59 0.98
CA VAL A 7 1.68 6.27 0.32
C VAL A 7 2.25 6.32 -1.11
N LYS A 8 1.93 7.35 -1.89
CA LYS A 8 2.44 7.52 -3.26
C LYS A 8 3.96 7.68 -3.28
N ALA A 9 4.52 8.47 -2.36
CA ALA A 9 5.97 8.67 -2.24
C ALA A 9 6.69 7.36 -1.86
N ASP A 10 6.17 6.65 -0.86
CA ASP A 10 6.74 5.37 -0.40
C ASP A 10 6.65 4.32 -1.52
N LEU A 11 5.52 4.28 -2.23
CA LEU A 11 5.36 3.41 -3.40
C LEU A 11 6.32 3.82 -4.52
N ARG A 12 6.53 5.10 -4.82
CA ARG A 12 7.51 5.52 -5.85
C ARG A 12 8.91 4.97 -5.60
N GLU A 13 9.32 4.92 -4.35
CA GLU A 13 10.64 4.41 -3.98
C GLU A 13 10.71 2.89 -4.03
N ALA A 14 9.71 2.19 -3.48
CA ALA A 14 9.73 0.73 -3.39
C ALA A 14 9.22 0.01 -4.64
N TYR A 15 8.32 0.65 -5.39
CA TYR A 15 7.67 0.10 -6.58
C TYR A 15 8.68 -0.45 -7.57
N PRO A 16 9.77 0.20 -8.00
CA PRO A 16 10.71 -0.40 -8.96
C PRO A 16 11.23 -1.78 -8.52
N GLY A 17 11.39 -2.04 -7.22
CA GLY A 17 11.78 -3.34 -6.66
C GLY A 17 10.65 -4.35 -6.47
N PHE A 18 9.38 -3.93 -6.50
CA PHE A 18 8.25 -4.82 -6.26
C PHE A 18 7.90 -5.74 -7.44
N SER A 19 7.70 -7.01 -7.13
CA SER A 19 7.09 -7.99 -8.02
C SER A 19 5.58 -8.09 -7.75
N ARG A 20 4.83 -8.72 -8.67
CA ARG A 20 3.39 -9.00 -8.48
C ARG A 20 3.17 -9.72 -7.15
N SER A 21 3.97 -10.73 -6.87
CA SER A 21 3.91 -11.53 -5.63
C SER A 21 4.17 -10.72 -4.36
N ASP A 22 5.02 -9.69 -4.41
CA ASP A 22 5.24 -8.81 -3.26
C ASP A 22 3.98 -8.01 -2.94
N ILE A 23 3.31 -7.48 -3.97
CA ILE A 23 2.06 -6.74 -3.82
C ILE A 23 0.92 -7.65 -3.35
N GLU A 24 0.83 -8.87 -3.87
CA GLU A 24 -0.12 -9.88 -3.37
C GLU A 24 0.09 -10.18 -1.89
N LYS A 25 1.36 -10.35 -1.48
CA LYS A 25 1.73 -10.64 -0.10
C LYS A 25 1.41 -9.46 0.82
N ILE A 26 1.72 -8.23 0.40
CA ILE A 26 1.33 -7.01 1.11
C ILE A 26 -0.19 -6.95 1.27
N LEU A 27 -0.95 -7.19 0.20
CA LEU A 27 -2.41 -7.15 0.25
C LEU A 27 -3.00 -8.21 1.18
N GLU A 28 -2.42 -9.41 1.20
CA GLU A 28 -2.83 -10.49 2.10
C GLU A 28 -2.60 -10.11 3.56
N MET A 29 -1.43 -9.56 3.89
CA MET A 29 -1.12 -9.03 5.22
C MET A 29 -2.10 -7.93 5.64
N LEU A 30 -2.43 -7.01 4.72
CA LEU A 30 -3.42 -5.94 4.94
C LEU A 30 -4.86 -6.47 5.09
N ARG A 31 -5.19 -7.62 4.48
CA ARG A 31 -6.50 -8.27 4.65
C ARG A 31 -6.64 -8.98 5.99
N GLN A 32 -5.54 -9.53 6.51
CA GLN A 32 -5.51 -10.22 7.80
C GLN A 32 -5.51 -9.26 9.00
N ALA A 33 -5.21 -7.99 8.77
CA ALA A 33 -5.24 -6.92 9.75
C ALA A 33 -6.65 -6.71 10.34
N PRO A 34 -6.87 -6.91 11.66
CA PRO A 34 -8.15 -6.60 12.30
C PRO A 34 -8.41 -5.09 12.28
N ALA A 35 -9.61 -4.69 11.86
CA ALA A 35 -10.05 -3.30 11.87
C ALA A 35 -10.03 -2.75 13.31
N GLY A 36 -9.10 -1.84 13.61
CA GLY A 36 -9.05 -1.11 14.89
C GLY A 36 -7.83 -1.34 15.79
N HIS A 37 -6.87 -2.21 15.46
CA HIS A 37 -5.65 -2.37 16.28
C HIS A 37 -4.38 -2.71 15.49
N ALA A 38 -4.44 -2.63 14.16
CA ALA A 38 -3.46 -3.28 13.30
C ALA A 38 -2.26 -2.41 12.89
N GLY A 39 -2.28 -1.10 13.17
CA GLY A 39 -1.25 -0.16 12.71
C GLY A 39 0.19 -0.60 13.01
N SER A 40 0.45 -1.05 14.25
CA SER A 40 1.79 -1.48 14.67
C SER A 40 2.16 -2.90 14.22
N SER A 41 1.21 -3.84 14.29
CA SER A 41 1.48 -5.26 13.93
C SER A 41 1.65 -5.42 12.41
N VAL A 42 0.86 -4.68 11.63
CA VAL A 42 0.98 -4.64 10.17
C VAL A 42 2.24 -3.89 9.76
N GLY A 43 2.59 -2.80 10.44
CA GLY A 43 3.87 -2.11 10.21
C GLY A 43 5.06 -3.06 10.33
N ALA A 44 5.10 -3.88 11.39
CA ALA A 44 6.15 -4.89 11.57
C ALA A 44 6.11 -5.99 10.48
N ALA A 45 4.92 -6.45 10.09
CA ALA A 45 4.77 -7.46 9.04
C ALA A 45 5.19 -6.94 7.65
N LEU A 46 5.02 -5.63 7.41
CA LEU A 46 5.44 -4.97 6.19
C LEU A 46 6.95 -4.74 6.12
N GLU A 47 7.68 -4.66 7.24
CA GLU A 47 9.14 -4.41 7.27
C GLU A 47 9.97 -5.23 6.24
N PRO A 48 9.83 -6.56 6.13
CA PRO A 48 10.63 -7.36 5.21
C PRO A 48 10.29 -7.17 3.72
N VAL A 49 9.14 -6.58 3.39
CA VAL A 49 8.68 -6.41 2.00
C VAL A 49 8.67 -4.93 1.64
N PHE A 50 8.10 -4.09 2.50
CA PHE A 50 7.94 -2.65 2.34
C PHE A 50 8.44 -1.88 3.59
N PRO A 51 9.77 -1.75 3.76
CA PRO A 51 10.36 -1.12 4.94
C PRO A 51 10.02 0.38 5.07
N GLN A 52 9.85 1.10 3.95
CA GLN A 52 9.46 2.51 3.97
C GLN A 52 8.08 2.70 4.63
N ALA A 53 7.10 1.88 4.22
CA ALA A 53 5.76 1.88 4.81
C ALA A 53 5.80 1.51 6.30
N SER A 54 6.63 0.54 6.67
CA SER A 54 6.83 0.13 8.07
C SER A 54 7.34 1.30 8.93
N SER A 55 8.43 1.95 8.52
CA SER A 55 9.02 3.08 9.24
C SER A 55 8.00 4.21 9.44
N ARG A 56 7.15 4.44 8.43
CA ARG A 56 6.12 5.47 8.48
C ARG A 56 4.99 5.12 9.42
N LEU A 57 4.51 3.88 9.36
CA LEU A 57 3.49 3.37 10.27
C LEU A 57 3.96 3.45 11.72
N VAL A 58 5.21 3.12 12.01
CA VAL A 58 5.78 3.23 13.37
C VAL A 58 5.73 4.69 13.87
N SER A 59 6.08 5.66 13.01
CA SER A 59 6.10 7.08 13.38
C SER A 59 4.74 7.79 13.31
N ALA A 60 3.73 7.18 12.68
CA ALA A 60 2.40 7.79 12.48
C ALA A 60 1.48 7.64 13.71
N SER A 61 0.50 8.55 13.83
CA SER A 61 -0.57 8.45 14.82
C SER A 61 -1.57 7.35 14.45
N ASP A 62 -2.34 6.85 15.41
CA ASP A 62 -3.27 5.72 15.18
C ASP A 62 -4.32 5.98 14.07
N GLY A 63 -4.83 7.21 14.00
CA GLY A 63 -5.72 7.66 12.92
C GLY A 63 -5.04 7.66 11.55
N ASP A 64 -3.83 8.24 11.45
CA ASP A 64 -3.05 8.27 10.21
C ASP A 64 -2.63 6.86 9.77
N ARG A 65 -2.27 5.97 10.71
CA ARG A 65 -1.96 4.57 10.40
C ARG A 65 -3.13 3.89 9.72
N THR A 66 -4.34 4.05 10.26
CA THR A 66 -5.54 3.44 9.68
C THR A 66 -5.80 3.96 8.28
N SER A 67 -5.76 5.28 8.09
CA SER A 67 -5.89 5.90 6.77
C SER A 67 -4.80 5.45 5.79
N TYR A 68 -3.57 5.25 6.27
CA TYR A 68 -2.43 4.82 5.46
C TYR A 68 -2.63 3.38 4.98
N LEU A 69 -3.04 2.49 5.88
CA LEU A 69 -3.31 1.10 5.54
C LEU A 69 -4.50 0.97 4.57
N ILE A 70 -5.53 1.80 4.71
CA ILE A 70 -6.67 1.84 3.78
C ILE A 70 -6.21 2.29 2.39
N ALA A 71 -5.46 3.38 2.30
CA ALA A 71 -4.92 3.89 1.04
C ALA A 71 -3.94 2.91 0.39
N LEU A 72 -3.03 2.31 1.16
CA LEU A 72 -2.09 1.29 0.69
C LEU A 72 -2.82 0.05 0.17
N LYS A 73 -3.86 -0.41 0.87
CA LYS A 73 -4.69 -1.53 0.42
C LYS A 73 -5.35 -1.23 -0.93
N GLY A 74 -5.89 -0.03 -1.10
CA GLY A 74 -6.43 0.44 -2.37
C GLY A 74 -5.37 0.43 -3.49
N ALA A 75 -4.18 0.96 -3.19
CA ALA A 75 -3.05 0.96 -4.11
C ALA A 75 -2.66 -0.45 -4.56
N CYS A 76 -2.53 -1.39 -3.62
CA CYS A 76 -2.17 -2.78 -3.92
C CYS A 76 -3.24 -3.46 -4.77
N VAL A 77 -4.52 -3.27 -4.45
CA VAL A 77 -5.63 -3.81 -5.25
C VAL A 77 -5.61 -3.26 -6.68
N ALA A 78 -5.41 -1.95 -6.84
CA ALA A 78 -5.30 -1.31 -8.15
C ALA A 78 -4.08 -1.81 -8.94
N ALA A 79 -2.93 -1.95 -8.27
CA ALA A 79 -1.72 -2.48 -8.87
C ALA A 79 -1.92 -3.91 -9.39
N LEU A 80 -2.59 -4.78 -8.62
CA LEU A 80 -2.90 -6.14 -9.04
C LEU A 80 -3.92 -6.18 -10.19
N GLN A 81 -4.97 -5.37 -10.12
CA GLN A 81 -5.96 -5.29 -11.21
C GLN A 81 -5.36 -4.75 -12.51
N SER A 82 -4.37 -3.87 -12.41
CA SER A 82 -3.66 -3.36 -13.58
C SER A 82 -2.53 -4.29 -14.03
N TRP A 83 -2.19 -5.33 -13.27
CA TRP A 83 -1.16 -6.28 -13.65
C TRP A 83 -1.71 -7.23 -14.72
N PRO A 84 -1.18 -7.22 -15.95
CA PRO A 84 -1.65 -8.12 -17.00
C PRO A 84 -1.40 -9.58 -16.60
N ASP A 85 -2.43 -10.41 -16.69
CA ASP A 85 -2.32 -11.84 -16.39
C ASP A 85 -1.34 -12.54 -17.34
N GLY A 86 -0.38 -13.27 -16.75
CA GLY A 86 0.66 -13.98 -17.50
C GLY A 86 1.80 -13.11 -18.04
N SER A 87 1.93 -11.85 -17.61
CA SER A 87 3.03 -10.97 -18.00
C SER A 87 3.82 -10.43 -16.80
N ASP A 88 5.14 -10.48 -16.90
CA ASP A 88 6.08 -9.75 -16.02
C ASP A 88 6.06 -8.23 -16.27
N ALA A 89 5.26 -7.76 -17.23
CA ALA A 89 5.07 -6.35 -17.54
C ALA A 89 4.38 -5.66 -16.36
N LYS A 90 5.19 -5.03 -15.52
CA LYS A 90 4.78 -4.23 -14.38
C LYS A 90 3.87 -3.08 -14.84
N PRO A 91 2.73 -2.84 -14.16
CA PRO A 91 1.87 -1.70 -14.50
C PRO A 91 2.58 -0.36 -14.32
N ASP A 92 2.10 0.67 -15.00
CA ASP A 92 2.65 2.02 -14.81
C ASP A 92 2.25 2.54 -13.43
N LEU A 93 3.23 3.05 -12.69
CA LEU A 93 2.99 3.55 -11.34
C LEU A 93 1.99 4.71 -11.34
N SER A 94 1.97 5.55 -12.37
CA SER A 94 1.02 6.66 -12.49
C SER A 94 -0.42 6.17 -12.45
N ARG A 95 -0.70 4.97 -12.98
CA ARG A 95 -2.04 4.37 -12.94
C ARG A 95 -2.43 3.98 -11.52
N ILE A 96 -1.49 3.45 -10.74
CA ILE A 96 -1.70 3.11 -9.33
C ILE A 96 -1.92 4.39 -8.51
N GLU A 97 -1.10 5.43 -8.75
CA GLU A 97 -1.25 6.73 -8.08
C GLU A 97 -2.62 7.36 -8.33
N THR A 98 -3.15 7.28 -9.55
CA THR A 98 -4.51 7.74 -9.88
C THR A 98 -5.57 6.99 -9.09
N PHE A 99 -5.43 5.67 -8.92
CA PHE A 99 -6.37 4.88 -8.11
C PHE A 99 -6.31 5.25 -6.61
N VAL A 100 -5.12 5.56 -6.08
CA VAL A 100 -4.97 6.03 -4.69
C VAL A 100 -5.67 7.37 -4.49
N ASP A 101 -5.67 8.23 -5.51
CA ASP A 101 -6.41 9.50 -5.51
C ASP A 101 -7.93 9.25 -5.49
N ASP A 102 -8.41 8.29 -6.29
CA ASP A 102 -9.83 7.97 -6.48
C ASP A 102 -10.51 7.30 -5.25
N VAL A 103 -9.74 6.62 -4.39
CA VAL A 103 -10.25 5.96 -3.17
C VAL A 103 -10.96 6.91 -2.17
N GLU A 104 -10.94 8.24 -2.37
CA GLU A 104 -11.78 9.20 -1.61
C GLU A 104 -13.19 9.45 -2.17
N GLY A 105 -13.63 8.72 -3.21
CA GLY A 105 -14.94 8.97 -3.84
C GLY A 105 -16.17 8.29 -3.22
N ASP A 106 -16.01 7.31 -2.32
CA ASP A 106 -17.14 6.52 -1.78
C ASP A 106 -17.09 6.53 -0.24
N GLY A 107 -17.65 7.59 0.34
CA GLY A 107 -17.83 7.79 1.78
C GLY A 107 -19.02 8.70 2.07
#